data_AF-A0A7C0YNP8-F1
#
_entry.id   AF-A0A7C0YNP8-F1
#
_cell.length_a   1.000
_cell.length_b   1.000
_cell.length_c   1.000
_cell.angle_alpha   90.00
_cell.angle_beta   90.00
_cell.angle_gamma   90.00
#
_symmetry.space_group_name_H-M   'P 1'
#
loop_
_entity.id
_entity.type
_entity.pdbx_description
1 polymer ?
#
loop_
_entity_poly.entity_id
_entity_poly.type
_entity_poly.pdbx_seq_one_letter_code
_entity_poly.pdbx_strand_id
1 'polypeptide(L)' 'NIAGTMIEVGRNRISPEGLKAILEARDRRLAGPAAPAGGLFLERVFY' A
#
# COMPACT_ATOMS: atom_id res chain seq x y z
N ASN A 1 -1.15 -4.87 -2.22
CA ASN A 1 -0.66 -3.58 -2.74
C ASN A 1 -0.39 -2.61 -1.61
N ILE A 2 0.81 -2.69 -1.03
CA ILE A 2 1.19 -1.82 0.10
C ILE A 2 1.57 -0.43 -0.42
N ALA A 3 2.50 -0.36 -1.38
CA ALA A 3 3.00 0.91 -1.93
C ALA A 3 1.88 1.84 -2.43
N GLY A 4 0.90 1.31 -3.17
CA GLY A 4 -0.21 2.12 -3.69
C GLY A 4 -1.14 2.64 -2.59
N THR A 5 -1.35 1.88 -1.51
CA THR A 5 -2.13 2.33 -0.35
C THR A 5 -1.37 3.39 0.44
N MET A 6 -0.05 3.23 0.61
CA MET A 6 0.83 4.21 1.27
C MET A 6 0.87 5.55 0.52
N ILE A 7 0.80 5.54 -0.81
CA ILE A 7 0.70 6.76 -1.62
C ILE A 7 -0.59 7.53 -1.29
N GLU A 8 -1.72 6.85 -1.12
CA GLU A 8 -2.98 7.50 -0.75
C GLU A 8 -2.96 8.05 0.69
N VAL A 9 -2.22 7.41 1.60
CA VAL A 9 -1.94 7.95 2.95
C VAL A 9 -1.11 9.22 2.85
N GLY A 10 -0.02 9.21 2.07
CA GLY A 10 0.81 10.40 1.84
C GLY A 10 0.06 11.56 1.15
N ARG A 11 -1.03 11.26 0.44
CA ARG A 11 -1.95 12.24 -0.17
C ARG A 11 -3.08 12.69 0.77
N ASN A 12 -3.08 12.28 2.04
CA ASN A 12 -4.13 12.52 3.03
C ASN A 12 -5.53 12.00 2.62
N ARG A 13 -5.59 11.01 1.72
CA ARG A 13 -6.87 10.38 1.30
C ARG A 13 -7.25 9.20 2.19
N ILE A 14 -6.26 8.62 2.88
CA ILE A 14 -6.44 7.57 3.88
C ILE A 14 -5.70 8.04 5.13
N SER A 15 -6.34 8.02 6.29
CA SER A 15 -5.65 8.31 7.54
C SER A 15 -4.72 7.15 7.94
N PRO A 16 -3.67 7.41 8.74
CA PRO A 16 -2.83 6.34 9.28
C PRO A 16 -3.62 5.27 10.05
N GLU A 17 -4.67 5.67 10.75
CA GLU A 17 -5.58 4.76 11.47
C GLU A 17 -6.42 3.93 10.48
N GLY A 18 -6.85 4.53 9.37
CA GLY A 18 -7.53 3.84 8.29
C GLY A 18 -6.66 2.78 7.62
N LEU A 19 -5.35 3.04 7.48
CA LEU A 19 -4.41 2.03 6.99
C LEU A 19 -4.36 0.81 7.91
N LYS A 20 -4.36 1.02 9.24
CA LYS A 20 -4.37 -0.07 10.21
C LYS A 20 -5.64 -0.92 10.07
N ALA A 21 -6.81 -0.29 9.94
CA ALA A 21 -8.07 -1.00 9.71
C ALA A 21 -8.05 -1.82 8.40
N ILE A 22 -7.46 -1.29 7.32
CA ILE A 22 -7.31 -2.00 6.05
C ILE A 22 -6.43 -3.26 6.20
N LEU A 23 -5.32 -3.16 6.95
CA LEU A 23 -4.43 -4.29 7.21
C LEU A 23 -5.12 -5.37 8.06
N GLU A 24 -5.86 -4.96 9.08
CA GLU A 24 -6.61 -5.87 9.97
C GLU A 24 -7.75 -6.57 9.24
N ALA A 25 -8.46 -5.87 8.35
CA ALA A 25 -9.56 -6.43 7.57
C ALA A 25 -9.13 -7.51 6.57
N ARG A 26 -7.84 -7.54 6.18
CA ARG A 26 -7.28 -8.46 5.17
C ARG A 26 -8.06 -8.50 3.85
N ASP A 27 -8.77 -7.41 3.54
CA ASP A 27 -9.62 -7.29 2.35
C ASP A 27 -8.97 -6.38 1.32
N ARG A 28 -8.67 -6.94 0.15
CA ARG A 28 -8.04 -6.22 -0.97
C ARG A 28 -8.89 -5.05 -1.47
N ARG A 29 -10.22 -5.12 -1.33
CA ARG A 29 -11.17 -4.09 -1.81
C ARG A 29 -11.08 -2.80 -0.99
N LEU A 30 -10.63 -2.90 0.26
CA LEU A 30 -10.43 -1.75 1.15
C LEU A 30 -9.07 -1.08 0.95
N ALA A 31 -8.11 -1.81 0.36
CA ALA A 31 -6.79 -1.26 0.04
C ALA A 31 -6.82 -0.36 -1.20
N GLY A 32 -5.91 0.61 -1.23
CA GLY A 32 -5.78 1.54 -2.34
C GLY A 32 -5.46 0.88 -3.69
N PRO A 33 -5.45 1.66 -4.78
CA PRO A 33 -5.07 1.19 -6.10
C PRO A 33 -3.65 0.60 -6.08
N ALA A 34 -3.34 -0.26 -7.05
CA ALA A 34 -1.97 -0.70 -7.25
C ALA A 34 -1.07 0.50 -7.60
N ALA A 35 0.12 0.57 -7.03
CA ALA A 35 1.13 1.51 -7.52
C ALA A 35 1.51 1.11 -8.97
N PRO A 36 1.84 2.06 -9.85
CA PRO A 36 2.33 1.76 -11.19
C PRO A 36 3.57 0.85 -11.16
N ALA A 37 3.63 -0.12 -12.08
CA ALA A 37 4.72 -1.11 -12.09
C ALA A 37 6.09 -0.51 -12.44
N GLY A 38 6.13 0.59 -13.21
CA GLY A 38 7.39 1.21 -13.66
C GLY A 38 8.30 1.77 -12.56
N GLY A 39 7.82 1.84 -11.31
CA GLY A 39 8.61 2.24 -10.15
C GLY A 39 9.11 1.09 -9.27
N LEU A 40 8.81 -0.16 -9.62
CA LEU A 40 9.17 -1.33 -8.80
C LEU A 40 10.46 -1.99 -9.31
N PHE A 41 11.44 -2.15 -8.41
CA PHE A 41 12.72 -2.80 -8.70
C PHE A 41 13.08 -3.79 -7.59
N LEU A 42 13.66 -4.94 -7.97
CA LEU A 42 14.22 -5.90 -7.02
C LEU A 42 15.62 -5.43 -6.61
N GLU A 43 15.82 -5.15 -5.32
CA GLU A 43 17.11 -4.63 -4.83
C GLU A 43 18.08 -5.74 -4.43
N ARG A 44 17.63 -6.75 -3.68
CA ARG A 44 18.51 -7.77 -3.10
C ARG A 44 17.74 -9.05 -2.80
N VAL A 45 18.45 -10.18 -2.88
CA VAL A 45 17.99 -11.50 -2.43
C VAL A 45 18.92 -11.99 -1.33
N PHE A 46 18.36 -12.41 -0.19
CA PHE A 46 19.10 -13.04 0.91
C PHE A 46 19.02 -14.56 0.75
N TYR A 47 20.16 -15.23 0.93
CA TYR A 47 20.28 -16.69 0.94
C TYR A 47 20.54 -17.19 2.36
#